data_AF-A0A5S3YW98-F1
#
_entry.id   AF-A0A5S3YW98-F1
#
_cell.length_a   1.000
_cell.length_b   1.000
_cell.length_c   1.000
_cell.angle_alpha   90.00
_cell.angle_beta   90.00
_cell.angle_gamma   90.00
#
_symmetry.space_group_name_H-M   'P 1'
#
loop_
_entity.id
_entity.type
_entity.pdbx_description
1 polymer ?
#
loop_
_entity_poly.entity_id
_entity_poly.type
_entity_poly.pdbx_seq_one_letter_code
_entity_poly.pdbx_strand_id
1 'polypeptide(L)'
;MVKAIQLAYYQKAQNPSLQQTLVECALSIGLDGAEFEKVLLSAETESQLQQHLGLVQQLRVSGFPALFYVNENNEAFALALGFCEVGDLEERFDKCKKHIA
;
A
#
# COMPACT_ATOMS: atom_id res chain seq x y z
N MET A 1 0.49 7.07 -8.90
CA MET A 1 1.88 6.68 -8.55
C MET A 1 2.12 5.17 -8.60
N VAL A 2 1.45 4.34 -7.78
CA VAL A 2 1.68 2.88 -7.70
C VAL A 2 1.70 2.18 -9.06
N LYS A 3 0.72 2.46 -9.93
CA LYS A 3 0.67 1.90 -11.29
C LYS A 3 1.88 2.29 -12.14
N ALA A 4 2.38 3.52 -12.02
CA ALA A 4 3.57 3.98 -12.77
C ALA A 4 4.83 3.22 -12.33
N ILE A 5 5.02 3.03 -11.01
CA ILE A 5 6.11 2.25 -10.45
C ILE A 5 6.03 0.78 -10.89
N GLN A 6 4.83 0.18 -10.84
CA GLN A 6 4.61 -1.18 -11.30
C GLN A 6 4.93 -1.34 -12.80
N LEU A 7 4.51 -0.39 -13.64
CA LEU A 7 4.85 -0.39 -15.07
C LEU A 7 6.36 -0.25 -15.28
N ALA A 8 7.01 0.67 -14.56
CA ALA A 8 8.46 0.87 -14.63
C ALA A 8 9.24 -0.41 -14.30
N TYR A 9 8.88 -1.08 -13.20
CA TYR A 9 9.56 -2.29 -12.77
C TYR A 9 9.23 -3.51 -13.63
N TYR A 10 7.94 -3.84 -13.76
CA TYR A 10 7.52 -5.11 -14.37
C TYR A 10 7.47 -5.07 -15.91
N GLN A 11 7.30 -3.90 -16.53
CA GLN A 11 7.20 -3.79 -17.99
C GLN A 11 8.40 -3.11 -18.64
N LYS A 12 9.07 -2.21 -17.92
CA LYS A 12 10.21 -1.44 -18.46
C LYS A 12 11.57 -1.85 -17.87
N ALA A 13 11.60 -2.83 -16.96
CA ALA A 13 12.83 -3.31 -16.30
C ALA A 13 13.65 -2.19 -15.63
N GLN A 14 13.00 -1.13 -15.15
CA GLN A 14 13.64 -0.05 -14.40
C GLN A 14 13.69 -0.40 -12.91
N ASN A 15 14.76 -0.04 -12.22
CA ASN A 15 14.90 -0.31 -10.79
C ASN A 15 14.10 0.73 -9.95
N PRO A 16 13.01 0.33 -9.26
CA PRO A 16 12.17 1.26 -8.49
C PRO A 16 12.79 1.68 -7.16
N SER A 17 13.94 1.09 -6.75
CA SER A 17 14.69 1.53 -5.58
C SER A 17 15.58 2.76 -5.86
N LEU A 18 15.73 3.16 -7.11
CA LEU A 18 16.44 4.38 -7.48
C LEU A 18 15.50 5.58 -7.41
N GLN A 19 15.93 6.64 -6.73
CA GLN A 19 15.19 7.90 -6.64
C GLN A 19 14.83 8.45 -8.03
N GLN A 20 15.77 8.43 -8.97
CA GLN A 20 15.55 8.90 -10.35
C GLN A 20 14.37 8.18 -11.03
N THR A 21 14.27 6.86 -10.89
CA THR A 21 13.14 6.07 -11.41
C THR A 21 11.81 6.54 -10.81
N LEU A 22 11.79 6.86 -9.51
CA LEU A 22 10.59 7.34 -8.83
C LEU A 22 10.20 8.75 -9.28
N VAL A 23 11.17 9.65 -9.48
CA VAL A 23 10.92 10.99 -10.03
C VAL A 23 10.38 10.90 -11.47
N GLU A 24 10.95 10.04 -12.32
CA GLU A 24 10.43 9.80 -13.68
C GLU A 24 9.00 9.25 -13.67
N CYS A 25 8.69 8.35 -12.74
CA CYS A 25 7.32 7.85 -12.56
C CYS A 25 6.36 8.98 -12.16
N ALA A 26 6.78 9.90 -11.29
CA ALA A 26 5.97 11.06 -10.87
C ALA A 26 5.72 12.02 -12.04
N LEU A 27 6.76 12.37 -12.80
CA LEU A 27 6.65 13.19 -14.02
C LEU A 27 5.70 12.55 -15.03
N SER A 28 5.75 11.23 -15.22
CA SER A 28 4.90 10.52 -16.18
C SER A 28 3.40 10.58 -15.90
N ILE A 29 3.01 10.92 -14.65
CA ILE A 29 1.61 11.08 -14.25
C ILE A 29 1.22 12.55 -14.00
N GLY A 30 2.09 13.49 -14.40
CA GLY A 30 1.81 14.94 -14.35
C GLY A 30 2.14 15.61 -13.00
N LEU A 31 2.91 14.96 -12.12
CA LEU A 31 3.43 15.61 -10.91
C LEU A 31 4.69 16.42 -11.22
N ASP A 32 4.94 17.47 -10.43
CA ASP A 32 6.21 18.19 -10.46
C ASP A 32 7.33 17.31 -9.88
N GLY A 33 8.39 17.10 -10.65
CA GLY A 33 9.49 16.22 -10.26
C GLY A 33 10.30 16.75 -9.08
N ALA A 34 10.53 18.06 -9.01
CA ALA A 34 11.35 18.66 -7.97
C ALA A 34 10.62 18.71 -6.62
N GLU A 35 9.33 19.05 -6.63
CA GLU A 35 8.50 19.00 -5.42
C GLU A 35 8.28 17.55 -4.97
N PHE A 36 8.07 16.61 -5.90
CA PHE A 36 7.98 15.19 -5.56
C PHE A 36 9.27 14.68 -4.90
N GLU A 37 10.44 14.99 -5.47
CA GLU A 37 11.74 14.59 -4.93
C GLU A 37 11.96 15.15 -3.52
N LYS A 38 11.65 16.44 -3.32
CA LYS A 38 11.74 17.10 -2.02
C LYS A 38 10.83 16.43 -0.97
N VAL A 39 9.60 16.08 -1.33
CA VAL A 39 8.69 15.38 -0.42
C VAL A 39 9.17 13.95 -0.16
N LEU A 40 9.58 13.22 -1.19
CA LEU A 40 10.11 11.84 -1.09
C LEU A 40 11.26 11.73 -0.09
N LEU A 41 12.15 12.73 -0.08
CA LEU A 41 13.34 12.77 0.80
C LEU A 41 13.08 13.46 2.14
N SER A 42 11.85 13.88 2.43
CA SER A 42 11.51 14.55 3.68
C SER A 42 11.54 13.57 4.87
N ALA A 43 11.98 14.07 6.03
CA ALA A 43 11.92 13.31 7.28
C ALA A 43 10.48 12.92 7.66
N GLU A 44 9.49 13.70 7.24
CA GLU A 44 8.07 13.40 7.46
C GLU A 44 7.65 12.15 6.69
N THR A 45 8.02 12.04 5.41
CA THR A 45 7.72 10.86 4.58
C THR A 45 8.39 9.61 5.14
N GLU A 46 9.65 9.70 5.57
CA GLU A 46 10.34 8.58 6.22
C GLU A 46 9.65 8.17 7.54
N SER A 47 9.26 9.14 8.37
CA SER A 47 8.54 8.87 9.62
C SER A 47 7.22 8.14 9.36
N GLN A 48 6.43 8.58 8.37
CA GLN A 48 5.18 7.93 7.97
C GLN A 48 5.43 6.51 7.45
N LEU A 49 6.50 6.30 6.67
CA LEU A 49 6.89 4.96 6.20
C LEU A 49 7.17 4.02 7.39
N GLN A 50 7.97 4.47 8.36
CA GLN A 50 8.28 3.67 9.56
C GLN A 50 7.03 3.36 10.39
N GLN A 51 6.11 4.32 10.52
CA GLN A 51 4.82 4.08 11.17
C GLN A 51 4.00 3.00 10.46
N HIS A 52 3.92 3.03 9.13
CA HIS A 52 3.21 2.01 8.35
C HIS A 52 3.88 0.64 8.44
N LEU A 53 5.22 0.57 8.41
CA LEU A 53 5.95 -0.69 8.63
C LEU A 53 5.68 -1.26 10.02
N GLY A 54 5.62 -0.41 11.04
CA GLY A 54 5.20 -0.80 12.40
C GLY A 54 3.78 -1.34 12.45
N LEU A 55 2.83 -0.69 11.78
CA LEU A 55 1.44 -1.15 11.71
C LEU A 55 1.31 -2.53 11.04
N VAL A 56 2.04 -2.77 9.94
CA VAL A 56 2.08 -4.08 9.25
C VAL A 56 2.56 -5.18 10.21
N GLN A 57 3.56 -4.90 11.03
CA GLN A 57 4.05 -5.84 12.05
C GLN A 57 3.03 -6.06 13.17
N GLN A 58 2.40 -4.99 13.67
CA GLN A 58 1.36 -5.06 14.71
C GLN A 58 0.15 -5.90 14.27
N LEU A 59 -0.27 -5.74 13.01
CA LEU A 59 -1.36 -6.50 12.40
C LEU A 59 -0.94 -7.94 12.00
N ARG A 60 0.31 -8.33 12.23
CA ARG A 60 0.87 -9.65 11.90
C ARG A 60 0.62 -10.05 10.44
N VAL A 61 0.78 -9.10 9.52
CA VAL A 61 0.61 -9.36 8.09
C VAL A 61 1.63 -10.40 7.63
N SER A 62 1.15 -11.54 7.15
CA SER A 62 1.99 -12.67 6.73
C SER A 62 2.21 -12.76 5.21
N GLY A 63 1.46 -11.97 4.43
CA GLY A 63 1.52 -11.99 2.98
C GLY A 63 0.82 -10.78 2.35
N PHE A 64 1.18 -10.47 1.10
CA PHE A 64 0.63 -9.37 0.32
C PHE A 64 0.02 -9.87 -1.00
N PRO A 65 -1.01 -9.19 -1.56
CA PRO A 65 -1.68 -8.01 -1.01
C PRO A 65 -2.48 -8.35 0.26
N ALA A 66 -2.44 -7.44 1.23
CA ALA A 66 -3.16 -7.58 2.49
C ALA A 66 -4.30 -6.56 2.55
N LEU A 67 -5.45 -6.98 3.06
CA LEU A 67 -6.61 -6.11 3.25
C LEU A 67 -7.24 -6.43 4.60
N PHE A 68 -7.53 -5.38 5.36
CA PHE A 68 -8.17 -5.47 6.66
C PHE A 68 -9.43 -4.59 6.68
N TYR A 69 -10.47 -5.08 7.33
CA TYR A 69 -11.60 -4.27 7.75
C TYR A 69 -11.34 -3.78 9.18
N VAL A 70 -11.47 -2.48 9.41
CA VAL A 70 -11.39 -1.88 10.75
C VAL A 70 -12.80 -1.40 11.12
N ASN A 71 -13.34 -1.88 12.24
CA ASN A 71 -14.66 -1.48 12.71
C ASN A 71 -14.61 -0.17 13.52
N GLU A 72 -15.78 0.29 13.99
CA GLU A 72 -15.90 1.52 14.78
C GLU A 72 -15.21 1.45 16.15
N ASN A 73 -15.01 0.23 16.68
CA ASN A 73 -14.26 -0.03 17.91
C ASN A 73 -12.73 -0.09 17.67
N ASN A 74 -12.27 0.21 16.46
CA ASN A 74 -10.88 0.18 16.04
C ASN A 74 -10.27 -1.25 16.08
N GLU A 75 -11.10 -2.28 15.95
CA GLU A 75 -10.69 -3.67 15.83
C GLU A 75 -10.46 -4.03 14.36
N ALA A 76 -9.33 -4.67 14.07
CA ALA A 76 -8.92 -5.01 12.71
C ALA A 76 -9.16 -6.50 12.41
N PHE A 77 -9.83 -6.78 11.30
CA PHE A 77 -10.16 -8.12 10.80
C PHE A 77 -9.53 -8.34 9.43
N ALA A 78 -8.71 -9.38 9.29
CA ALA A 78 -8.09 -9.70 8.02
C ALA A 78 -9.12 -10.21 7.00
N LEU A 79 -9.22 -9.56 5.85
CA LEU A 79 -10.01 -10.01 4.70
C LEU A 79 -9.12 -10.73 3.68
N ALA A 80 -7.87 -10.30 3.54
CA ALA A 80 -6.87 -10.94 2.68
C ALA A 80 -5.46 -10.83 3.29
N LEU A 81 -4.68 -11.89 3.10
CA LEU A 81 -3.25 -11.98 3.43
C LEU A 81 -2.51 -12.64 2.25
N GLY A 82 -2.82 -12.17 1.04
CA GLY A 82 -2.43 -12.80 -0.23
C GLY A 82 -3.49 -12.59 -1.30
N PHE A 83 -3.17 -13.01 -2.53
CA PHE A 83 -4.10 -12.96 -3.65
C PHE A 83 -5.37 -13.80 -3.35
N CYS A 84 -6.53 -13.24 -3.66
CA CYS A 84 -7.82 -13.91 -3.60
C CYS A 84 -8.79 -13.27 -4.59
N GLU A 85 -9.91 -13.95 -4.86
CA GLU A 85 -10.94 -13.43 -5.74
C GLU A 85 -11.90 -12.48 -4.99
N VAL A 86 -12.64 -11.67 -5.73
CA VAL A 86 -13.60 -10.72 -5.13
C VAL A 86 -14.66 -11.43 -4.29
N GLY A 87 -15.11 -12.62 -4.71
CA GLY A 87 -16.08 -13.41 -3.95
C GLY A 87 -15.56 -13.85 -2.59
N ASP A 88 -14.28 -14.18 -2.47
CA ASP A 88 -13.64 -14.51 -1.18
C ASP A 88 -13.68 -13.31 -0.23
N LEU A 89 -13.43 -12.11 -0.76
CA LEU A 89 -13.45 -10.87 0.01
C LEU A 89 -14.86 -10.53 0.50
N GLU A 90 -15.85 -10.60 -0.38
CA GLU A 90 -17.25 -10.33 -0.06
C GLU A 90 -17.76 -11.27 1.04
N GLU A 91 -17.49 -12.58 0.90
CA GLU A 91 -17.88 -13.58 1.89
C GLU A 91 -17.24 -13.31 3.26
N ARG A 92 -15.94 -13.02 3.30
CA ARG A 92 -15.22 -12.72 4.56
C ARG A 92 -15.72 -11.43 5.19
N PHE A 93 -15.98 -10.41 4.38
CA PHE A 93 -16.49 -9.12 4.86
C PHE A 93 -17.89 -9.23 5.47
N ASP A 94 -18.79 -9.98 4.82
CA ASP A 94 -20.13 -10.23 5.33
C ASP A 94 -20.12 -11.02 6.65
N LYS A 95 -19.19 -11.97 6.80
CA LYS A 95 -18.97 -12.70 8.06
C LYS A 95 -18.51 -11.75 9.17
N CYS A 96 -17.54 -10.87 8.88
CA CYS A 96 -17.06 -9.88 9.86
C CYS A 96 -18.20 -8.96 10.33
N LYS A 97 -19.05 -8.47 9.44
CA LYS A 97 -20.19 -7.62 9.82
C LYS A 97 -21.21 -8.32 10.71
N LYS A 98 -21.51 -9.60 10.44
CA LYS A 98 -22.52 -10.37 11.18
C LYS A 98 -22.08 -10.77 12.60
N HIS A 99 -20.78 -10.78 12.90
CA HIS A 99 -20.25 -11.09 14.23
C HIS A 99 -20.07 -9.86 15.14
N ILE A 100 -20.29 -8.66 14.61
CA ILE A 100 -20.15 -7.38 15.34
C ILE A 100 -21.54 -6.77 15.67
N ALA A 101 -22.62 -7.35 15.14
CA ALA A 101 -24.01 -6.94 15.39
C ALA A 101 -24.67 -7.71 16.54
#